data_AF-A0A3D5LDR6-F1
#
_entry.id   AF-A0A3D5LDR6-F1
#
_cell.length_a   1.000
_cell.length_b   1.000
_cell.length_c   1.000
_cell.angle_alpha   90.00
_cell.angle_beta   90.00
_cell.angle_gamma   90.00
#
_symmetry.space_group_name_H-M   'P 1'
#
loop_
_entity.id
_entity.type
_entity.pdbx_description
1 polymer ?
#
loop_
_entity_poly.entity_id
_entity_poly.type
_entity_poly.pdbx_seq_one_letter_code
_entity_poly.pdbx_strand_id
1 'polypeptide(L)' 'MLVCDYMVEQIDGDYAHLRRVDEPDGELKLVARALLPMEITEGSRLHYELMQYTLIG' A
#
# COMPACT_ATOMS: atom_id res chain seq x y z
N MET A 1 -15.80 7.83 -6.61
CA MET A 1 -14.39 7.49 -6.89
C MET A 1 -13.86 6.82 -5.65
N LEU A 2 -13.25 5.63 -5.74
CA LEU A 2 -12.71 4.93 -4.58
C LEU A 2 -11.29 5.44 -4.35
N VAL A 3 -11.11 6.24 -3.31
CA VAL A 3 -9.84 6.83 -2.91
C VAL A 3 -9.54 6.34 -1.51
N CYS A 4 -8.35 5.77 -1.29
CA CYS A 4 -7.94 5.24 0.01
C CYS A 4 -6.43 5.40 0.21
N ASP A 5 -6.03 5.67 1.45
CA ASP A 5 -4.63 5.68 1.83
C ASP A 5 -4.24 4.36 2.50
N TYR A 6 -3.06 3.87 2.12
CA TYR A 6 -2.46 2.67 2.63
C TYR A 6 -1.07 2.97 3.19
N MET A 7 -0.67 2.22 4.21
CA MET A 7 0.68 2.20 4.73
C MET A 7 1.27 0.82 4.49
N VAL A 8 2.49 0.78 3.94
CA VAL A 8 3.23 -0.46 3.74
C VAL A 8 3.71 -0.93 5.11
N GLU A 9 3.10 -1.98 5.66
CA GLU A 9 3.50 -2.53 6.95
C GLU A 9 4.73 -3.43 6.83
N GLN A 10 4.75 -4.27 5.79
CA GLN A 10 5.80 -5.26 5.59
C GLN A 10 5.98 -5.57 4.10
N ILE A 11 7.20 -5.88 3.67
CA ILE A 11 7.50 -6.34 2.32
C ILE A 11 8.14 -7.73 2.40
N ASP A 12 7.46 -8.72 1.84
CA ASP A 12 7.90 -10.12 1.78
C ASP A 12 8.17 -10.53 0.34
N GLY A 13 9.43 -10.37 -0.08
CA GLY A 13 9.88 -10.74 -1.43
C GLY A 13 9.19 -9.92 -2.53
N ASP A 14 8.26 -10.56 -3.26
CA ASP A 14 7.48 -9.95 -4.33
C ASP A 14 6.09 -9.45 -3.90
N TYR A 15 5.78 -9.54 -2.60
CA TYR A 15 4.52 -9.09 -2.03
C TYR A 15 4.73 -8.03 -0.96
N ALA A 16 3.75 -7.14 -0.81
CA ALA A 16 3.71 -6.12 0.23
C ALA A 16 2.37 -6.20 0.97
N HIS A 17 2.44 -6.10 2.29
CA HIS A 17 1.31 -6.00 3.19
C HIS A 17 0.96 -4.53 3.39
N LEU A 18 -0.23 -4.14 2.92
CA LEU A 18 -0.74 -2.78 3.01
C LEU A 18 -1.81 -2.68 4.10
N ARG A 19 -1.58 -1.84 5.11
CA ARG A 19 -2.61 -1.46 6.10
C ARG A 19 -3.38 -0.25 5.61
N ARG A 20 -4.70 -0.28 5.73
CA ARG A 20 -5.51 0.92 5.45
C ARG A 20 -5.32 1.93 6.56
N VAL A 21 -5.10 3.19 6.20
CA VAL A 21 -4.96 4.27 7.19
C VAL A 21 -6.29 4.52 7.91
N ASP A 22 -7.41 4.40 7.21
CA ASP A 22 -8.75 4.55 7.79
C ASP A 22 -9.16 3.40 8.72
N GLU A 23 -8.53 2.23 8.59
CA GLU A 23 -8.89 1.01 9.34
C GLU A 23 -7.63 0.29 9.81
N PRO A 24 -6.94 0.82 10.85
CA PRO A 24 -5.66 0.29 11.30
C PRO A 24 -5.75 -1.08 11.99
N ASP A 25 -6.93 -1.42 12.52
CA ASP A 25 -7.24 -2.73 13.14
C ASP A 25 -7.75 -3.77 12.11
N GLY A 26 -7.88 -3.35 10.84
CA GLY A 26 -8.36 -4.20 9.76
C GLY A 26 -7.30 -5.18 9.24
N GLU A 27 -7.73 -6.06 8.33
CA GLU A 27 -6.84 -7.02 7.70
C GLU A 27 -5.82 -6.34 6.78
N LEU A 28 -4.57 -6.84 6.80
CA LEU A 28 -3.52 -6.39 5.90
C LEU A 28 -3.82 -6.85 4.48
N LYS A 29 -3.85 -5.91 3.55
CA LYS A 29 -4.06 -6.21 2.14
C LYS A 29 -2.74 -6.64 1.50
N LEU A 30 -2.67 -7.89 1.06
CA LEU A 30 -1.52 -8.41 0.34
C LEU A 30 -1.58 -7.99 -1.14
N VAL A 31 -0.56 -7.26 -1.60
CA VAL A 31 -0.46 -6.74 -2.97
C VAL A 31 0.89 -7.10 -3.57
N ALA A 32 0.91 -7.50 -4.84
CA ALA A 32 2.17 -7.77 -5.53
C ALA A 32 2.95 -6.48 -5.75
N ARG A 33 4.25 -6.49 -5.45
CA ARG A 33 5.17 -5.35 -5.62
C ARG A 33 5.23 -4.87 -7.08
N ALA A 34 4.97 -5.74 -8.04
CA ALA A 34 4.88 -5.39 -9.46
C ALA A 34 3.77 -4.37 -9.78
N LEU A 35 2.75 -4.26 -8.91
CA LEU A 35 1.66 -3.28 -9.04
C LEU A 35 1.94 -1.98 -8.27
N LEU A 36 3.00 -1.96 -7.48
CA LEU A 36 3.36 -0.84 -6.62
C LEU A 36 4.56 -0.07 -7.21
N PRO A 37 4.75 1.19 -6.83
CA PRO A 37 5.94 1.94 -7.20
C PRO A 37 7.22 1.21 -6.74
N MET A 38 8.27 1.21 -7.56
CA MET A 38 9.53 0.53 -7.23
C MET A 38 10.28 1.14 -6.02
N GLU A 39 9.91 2.36 -5.63
CA GLU A 39 10.53 3.14 -4.54
C GLU A 39 9.92 2.85 -3.16
N ILE A 40 8.93 1.95 -3.05
CA ILE A 40 8.29 1.66 -1.76
C ILE A 40 9.25 0.99 -0.78
N THR A 41 9.10 1.33 0.49
CA THR A 41 9.75 0.67 1.63
C THR A 41 8.73 0.36 2.72
N GLU A 42 9.08 -0.47 3.67
CA GLU A 42 8.31 -0.62 4.91
C GLU A 42 8.15 0.76 5.58
N GLY A 43 6.93 1.08 6.03
CA GLY A 43 6.53 2.40 6.53
C GLY A 43 6.14 3.43 5.46
N SER A 44 6.33 3.14 4.17
CA SER A 44 5.91 4.05 3.09
C SER A 44 4.39 4.21 3.05
N ARG A 45 3.91 5.39 2.66
CA ARG A 45 2.48 5.64 2.44
C ARG A 45 2.16 5.62 0.95
N LEU A 46 1.02 5.04 0.63
CA LEU A 46 0.52 4.85 -0.72
C LEU A 46 -0.88 5.44 -0.83
N HIS A 47 -1.08 6.27 -1.84
CA HIS A 47 -2.39 6.76 -2.21
C HIS A 47 -2.97 5.85 -3.30
N TYR A 48 -4.14 5.30 -3.06
CA TYR A 48 -4.86 4.51 -4.05
C TYR A 48 -5.98 5.35 -4.66
N GLU A 49 -5.86 5.64 -5.95
CA GLU A 49 -6.88 6.33 -6.73
C GLU A 49 -6.91 5.75 -8.15
N LEU A 50 -8.10 5.61 -8.75
CA LEU A 50 -8.26 5.18 -10.15
C LEU A 50 -7.51 3.88 -10.50
N MET A 51 -7.54 2.90 -9.58
CA MET A 51 -6.84 1.62 -9.72
C MET A 51 -5.31 1.72 -9.80
N GLN A 52 -4.72 2.85 -9.41
CA GLN A 52 -3.28 3.06 -9.32
C GLN A 52 -2.85 3.37 -7.89
N TYR A 53 -1.66 2.90 -7.54
CA TYR A 53 -0.98 3.24 -6.29
C TYR A 53 0.11 4.26 -6.58
N THR A 54 0.07 5.40 -5.90
CA THR A 54 1.13 6.42 -5.95
C THR A 54 1.78 6.53 -4.59
N LEU A 55 3.11 6.63 -4.57
CA LEU A 55 3.85 6.89 -3.34
C LEU A 55 3.57 8.33 -2.89
N ILE A 56 3.17 8.48 -1.64
CA ILE A 56 2.97 9.79 -0.99
C ILE A 56 4.02 9.89 0.13
N GLY A 57 4.99 10.77 -0.07
CA GLY A 57 6.11 11.05 0.84
C GLY A 57 5.82 12.20 1.79
#